data_AF-A0A3M2RFR6-F1
#
_entry.id   AF-A0A3M2RFR6-F1
#
_cell.length_a   1.000
_cell.length_b   1.000
_cell.length_c   1.000
_cell.angle_alpha   90.00
_cell.angle_beta   90.00
_cell.angle_gamma   90.00
#
_symmetry.space_group_name_H-M   'P 1'
#
loop_
_entity.id
_entity.type
_entity.pdbx_description
1 polymer ?
#
loop_
_entity_poly.entity_id
_entity_poly.type
_entity_poly.pdbx_seq_one_letter_code
_entity_poly.pdbx_strand_id
1 'polypeptide(L)'
;MTRTLLPLLAAASLTACQNLPGTAPDIGDNLVLLSAQHCLQEAVGDNDRVHYGPCLKITDVNGRKPAVRSDGFITLAVGQAATLGTACVYRLADGQPIPATVETAIFEVKRDTFTRGGQRWYLHAHKKARGVIGCSPTLARSVYPLEETD
;
A
#
# COMPACT_ATOMS: atom_id res chain seq x y z
N MET A 1 -0.83 64.32 -26.23
CA MET A 1 0.09 63.28 -25.71
C MET A 1 -0.55 62.61 -24.51
N THR A 2 -0.19 61.35 -24.26
CA THR A 2 -0.37 60.58 -23.02
C THR A 2 -1.48 59.51 -22.99
N ARG A 3 -1.01 58.27 -23.23
CA ARG A 3 -1.28 57.01 -22.51
C ARG A 3 -2.62 56.28 -22.70
N THR A 4 -2.56 55.34 -23.64
CA THR A 4 -2.98 53.94 -23.54
C THR A 4 -3.01 53.39 -22.11
N LEU A 5 -4.11 52.74 -21.74
CA LEU A 5 -4.15 51.76 -20.64
C LEU A 5 -5.17 50.67 -21.00
N LEU A 6 -4.63 49.54 -21.44
CA LEU A 6 -5.30 48.27 -21.67
C LEU A 6 -5.31 47.52 -20.32
N PRO A 7 -6.44 47.03 -19.78
CA PRO A 7 -6.40 46.12 -18.66
C PRO A 7 -6.34 44.67 -19.19
N LEU A 8 -5.18 44.03 -19.06
CA LEU A 8 -5.06 42.57 -19.09
C LEU A 8 -5.80 42.01 -17.87
N LEU A 9 -6.99 41.45 -18.07
CA LEU A 9 -7.58 40.54 -17.09
C LEU A 9 -6.84 39.21 -17.20
N ALA A 10 -5.88 39.01 -16.29
CA ALA A 10 -5.25 37.72 -16.05
C ALA A 10 -6.29 36.77 -15.44
N ALA A 11 -6.80 35.85 -16.25
CA ALA A 11 -7.57 34.71 -15.78
C ALA A 11 -6.62 33.76 -15.03
N ALA A 12 -6.58 33.86 -13.71
CA ALA A 12 -5.96 32.87 -12.84
C ALA A 12 -6.86 31.62 -12.82
N SER A 13 -6.68 30.74 -13.79
CA SER A 13 -7.20 29.37 -13.73
C SER A 13 -6.46 28.63 -12.62
N LEU A 14 -7.03 28.67 -11.41
CA LEU A 14 -6.70 27.76 -10.32
C LEU A 14 -7.11 26.34 -10.74
N THR A 15 -6.26 25.68 -11.53
CA THR A 15 -6.29 24.22 -11.64
C THR A 15 -5.84 23.68 -10.29
N ALA A 16 -6.81 23.53 -9.37
CA ALA A 16 -6.60 22.76 -8.16
C ALA A 16 -6.13 21.37 -8.59
N CYS A 17 -4.90 21.03 -8.17
CA CYS A 17 -4.29 19.74 -8.38
C CYS A 17 -5.25 18.64 -7.91
N GLN A 18 -5.64 17.80 -8.84
CA GLN A 18 -6.46 16.63 -8.62
C GLN A 18 -5.74 15.66 -7.68
N ASN A 19 -6.07 15.67 -6.39
CA ASN A 19 -5.90 14.49 -5.55
C ASN A 19 -7.13 13.59 -5.76
N LEU A 20 -7.22 13.00 -6.96
CA LEU A 20 -8.12 11.89 -7.21
C LEU A 20 -7.31 10.60 -6.96
N PRO A 21 -7.71 9.73 -6.01
CA PRO A 21 -7.13 8.40 -5.92
C PRO A 21 -7.35 7.73 -7.28
N GLY A 22 -6.25 7.35 -7.94
CA GLY A 22 -6.29 6.87 -9.32
C GLY A 22 -7.39 5.83 -9.51
N THR A 23 -8.19 6.01 -10.56
CA THR A 23 -9.33 5.16 -10.95
C THR A 23 -8.97 3.70 -10.72
N ALA A 24 -9.72 3.03 -9.84
CA ALA A 24 -9.53 1.61 -9.60
C ALA A 24 -9.51 0.90 -10.97
N PRO A 25 -8.50 0.07 -11.27
CA PRO A 25 -8.48 -0.67 -12.52
C PRO A 25 -9.77 -1.47 -12.62
N ASP A 26 -10.39 -1.51 -13.80
CA ASP A 26 -11.56 -2.36 -14.03
C ASP A 26 -11.12 -3.84 -13.94
N ILE A 27 -11.20 -4.38 -12.72
CA ILE A 27 -10.85 -5.76 -12.36
C ILE A 27 -12.10 -6.63 -12.22
N GLY A 28 -13.28 -6.08 -12.53
CA GLY A 28 -14.57 -6.71 -12.28
C GLY A 28 -14.93 -6.82 -10.79
N ASP A 29 -16.21 -7.04 -10.52
CA ASP A 29 -16.78 -7.04 -9.17
C ASP A 29 -16.45 -8.30 -8.35
N ASN A 30 -15.76 -9.26 -8.96
CA ASN A 30 -15.43 -10.56 -8.36
C ASN A 30 -13.96 -10.66 -7.93
N LEU A 31 -13.15 -9.61 -8.17
CA LEU A 31 -11.73 -9.59 -7.84
C LEU A 31 -11.37 -8.42 -6.93
N VAL A 32 -10.38 -8.63 -6.08
CA VAL A 32 -9.68 -7.57 -5.37
C VAL A 32 -8.23 -7.48 -5.84
N LEU A 33 -7.64 -6.31 -5.67
CA LEU A 33 -6.21 -6.09 -5.86
C LEU A 33 -5.52 -6.09 -4.50
N LEU A 34 -4.56 -6.98 -4.30
CA LEU A 34 -3.72 -7.00 -3.12
C LEU A 34 -2.30 -6.58 -3.51
N SER A 35 -1.75 -5.58 -2.82
CA SER A 35 -0.38 -5.12 -3.11
C SER A 35 0.61 -6.26 -2.89
N ALA A 36 1.47 -6.53 -3.88
CA ALA A 36 2.44 -7.62 -3.79
C ALA A 36 3.58 -7.32 -2.79
N GLN A 37 3.79 -6.04 -2.48
CA GLN A 37 4.78 -5.59 -1.50
C GLN A 37 4.34 -4.26 -0.90
N HIS A 38 4.51 -4.12 0.41
CA HIS A 38 4.22 -2.88 1.10
C HIS A 38 5.26 -2.58 2.18
N CYS A 39 5.67 -1.32 2.28
CA CYS A 39 6.74 -0.86 3.16
C CYS A 39 6.22 0.20 4.11
N LEU A 40 6.25 -0.09 5.41
CA LEU A 40 5.73 0.81 6.43
C LEU A 40 6.62 2.03 6.62
N GLN A 41 6.01 3.20 6.67
CA GLN A 41 6.70 4.44 6.99
C GLN A 41 5.80 5.32 7.84
N GLU A 42 6.38 5.95 8.85
CA GLU A 42 5.68 6.88 9.75
C GLU A 42 6.42 8.20 9.79
N ALA A 43 5.69 9.31 9.72
CA ALA A 43 6.26 10.62 10.02
C ALA A 43 6.58 10.73 11.52
N VAL A 44 7.71 11.37 11.85
CA VAL A 44 8.20 11.57 13.21
C VAL A 44 8.21 13.06 13.52
N GLY A 45 7.16 13.52 14.22
CA GLY A 45 6.99 14.94 14.57
C GLY A 45 6.77 15.83 13.34
N ASP A 46 6.98 17.13 13.51
CA ASP A 46 6.66 18.16 12.49
C ASP A 46 7.84 18.50 11.54
N ASN A 47 8.96 17.77 11.63
CA ASN A 47 10.22 18.11 10.95
C ASN A 47 10.51 17.25 9.70
N ASP A 48 9.50 16.77 8.99
CA ASP A 48 9.63 15.91 7.78
C ASP A 48 10.50 14.65 7.97
N ARG A 49 10.74 14.22 9.22
CA ARG A 49 11.52 13.03 9.51
C ARG A 49 10.65 11.81 9.31
N VAL A 50 11.12 10.83 8.54
CA VAL A 50 10.41 9.57 8.31
C VAL A 50 11.11 8.44 9.05
N HIS A 51 10.34 7.64 9.78
CA HIS A 51 10.79 6.36 10.29
C HIS A 51 10.46 5.27 9.28
N TYR A 52 11.49 4.55 8.84
CA TYR A 52 11.34 3.41 7.96
C TYR A 52 11.08 2.15 8.79
N GLY A 53 9.84 1.68 8.76
CA GLY A 53 9.46 0.39 9.31
C GLY A 53 9.72 -0.76 8.33
N PRO A 54 9.35 -1.99 8.70
CA PRO A 54 9.58 -3.16 7.87
C PRO A 54 8.79 -3.12 6.55
N CYS A 55 9.32 -3.80 5.55
CA CYS A 55 8.61 -4.14 4.32
C CYS A 55 8.08 -5.56 4.40
N LEU A 56 6.85 -5.79 3.93
CA LEU A 56 6.29 -7.10 3.66
C LEU A 56 6.23 -7.33 2.15
N LYS A 57 6.56 -8.54 1.70
CA LYS A 57 6.39 -9.01 0.33
C LYS A 57 5.64 -10.34 0.33
N ILE A 58 4.72 -10.50 -0.61
CA ILE A 58 4.07 -11.79 -0.88
C ILE A 58 5.03 -12.68 -1.69
N THR A 59 5.34 -13.86 -1.16
CA THR A 59 6.26 -14.83 -1.78
C THR A 59 5.52 -15.86 -2.63
N ASP A 60 4.32 -16.24 -2.20
CA ASP A 60 3.48 -17.23 -2.86
C ASP A 60 1.99 -17.05 -2.53
N VAL A 61 1.15 -17.57 -3.42
CA VAL A 61 -0.30 -17.71 -3.27
C VAL A 61 -0.61 -19.19 -3.47
N ASN A 62 -1.12 -19.85 -2.43
CA ASN A 62 -1.37 -21.28 -2.41
C ASN A 62 -0.14 -22.11 -2.84
N GLY A 63 1.06 -21.72 -2.37
CA GLY A 63 2.32 -22.39 -2.69
C GLY A 63 2.83 -22.16 -4.12
N ARG A 64 2.21 -21.25 -4.89
CA ARG A 64 2.63 -20.89 -6.25
C ARG A 64 3.13 -19.46 -6.30
N LYS A 65 4.12 -19.19 -7.15
CA LYS A 65 4.64 -17.84 -7.36
C LYS A 65 3.50 -16.88 -7.74
N PRO A 66 3.39 -15.70 -7.11
CA PRO A 66 2.32 -14.76 -7.41
C PRO A 66 2.46 -14.21 -8.83
N ALA A 67 1.33 -14.10 -9.52
CA ALA A 67 1.24 -13.38 -10.79
C ALA A 67 1.11 -11.87 -10.52
N VAL A 68 2.25 -11.21 -10.31
CA VAL A 68 2.31 -9.77 -10.05
C VAL A 68 2.11 -9.00 -11.35
N ARG A 69 1.14 -8.10 -11.36
CA ARG A 69 0.82 -7.21 -12.47
C ARG A 69 1.84 -6.07 -12.58
N SER A 70 1.81 -5.34 -13.69
CA SER A 70 2.67 -4.16 -13.91
C SER A 70 2.44 -3.03 -12.90
N ASP A 71 1.25 -2.97 -12.29
CA ASP A 71 0.90 -2.02 -11.23
C ASP A 71 1.40 -2.45 -9.84
N GLY A 72 2.06 -3.59 -9.72
CA GLY A 72 2.60 -4.11 -8.45
C GLY A 72 1.57 -4.82 -7.56
N PHE A 73 0.38 -5.13 -8.09
CA PHE A 73 -0.66 -5.86 -7.37
C PHE A 73 -0.80 -7.30 -7.89
N ILE A 74 -1.33 -8.18 -7.03
CA ILE A 74 -1.88 -9.48 -7.40
C ILE A 74 -3.41 -9.39 -7.37
N THR A 75 -4.08 -10.29 -8.09
CA THR A 75 -5.53 -10.43 -8.04
C THR A 75 -5.93 -11.61 -7.18
N LEU A 76 -6.89 -11.42 -6.28
CA LEU A 76 -7.53 -12.50 -5.52
C LEU A 76 -9.03 -12.47 -5.75
N ALA A 77 -9.67 -13.63 -5.75
CA ALA A 77 -11.11 -13.75 -5.93
C ALA A 77 -11.86 -13.46 -4.63
N VAL A 78 -12.94 -12.68 -4.73
CA VAL A 78 -13.91 -12.45 -3.66
C VAL A 78 -14.55 -13.79 -3.28
N GLY A 79 -14.77 -14.03 -1.97
CA GLY A 79 -15.40 -15.27 -1.51
C GLY A 79 -14.52 -16.52 -1.52
N GLN A 80 -13.25 -16.43 -1.96
CA GLN A 80 -12.34 -17.57 -2.02
C GLN A 80 -11.30 -17.52 -0.90
N ALA A 81 -11.07 -18.68 -0.27
CA ALA A 81 -9.98 -18.83 0.68
C ALA A 81 -8.64 -19.01 -0.06
N ALA A 82 -7.57 -18.45 0.50
CA ALA A 82 -6.22 -18.61 0.00
C ALA A 82 -5.20 -18.55 1.14
N THR A 83 -4.05 -19.15 0.92
CA THR A 83 -2.90 -19.07 1.81
C THR A 83 -1.83 -18.22 1.13
N LEU A 84 -1.37 -17.17 1.80
CA LEU A 84 -0.31 -16.31 1.30
C LEU A 84 0.96 -16.57 2.09
N GLY A 85 2.03 -16.95 1.41
CA GLY A 85 3.37 -16.85 1.99
C GLY A 85 3.83 -15.40 1.93
N THR A 86 4.41 -14.93 3.03
CA THR A 86 4.94 -13.57 3.15
C THR A 86 6.34 -13.59 3.70
N ALA A 87 7.14 -12.60 3.29
CA ALA A 87 8.46 -12.32 3.85
C ALA A 87 8.50 -10.86 4.30
N CYS A 88 8.96 -10.64 5.52
CA CYS A 88 9.17 -9.31 6.09
C CYS A 88 10.67 -9.04 6.22
N VAL A 89 11.09 -7.79 6.01
CA VAL A 89 12.46 -7.35 6.24
C VAL A 89 12.47 -5.97 6.88
N TYR A 90 13.27 -5.82 7.94
CA TYR A 90 13.45 -4.52 8.59
C TYR A 90 14.39 -3.63 7.77
N ARG A 91 14.32 -2.32 8.00
CA ARG A 91 15.06 -1.34 7.21
C ARG A 91 15.87 -0.40 8.08
N LEU A 92 16.99 0.05 7.51
CA LEU A 92 17.81 1.12 8.05
C LEU A 92 17.08 2.47 7.92
N ALA A 93 17.64 3.49 8.58
CA ALA A 93 17.12 4.85 8.55
C ALA A 93 17.19 5.52 7.16
N ASP A 94 17.90 4.93 6.20
CA ASP A 94 17.95 5.34 4.79
C ASP A 94 16.97 4.54 3.91
N GLY A 95 16.20 3.64 4.50
CA GLY A 95 15.24 2.78 3.80
C GLY A 95 15.85 1.51 3.18
N GLN A 96 17.14 1.23 3.34
CA GLN A 96 17.74 -0.01 2.85
C GLN A 96 17.33 -1.21 3.71
N PRO A 97 17.04 -2.38 3.13
CA PRO A 97 16.71 -3.58 3.88
C PRO A 97 17.94 -4.09 4.67
N ILE A 98 17.68 -4.71 5.81
CA ILE A 98 18.70 -5.40 6.63
C ILE A 98 18.50 -6.91 6.43
N PRO A 99 19.29 -7.57 5.57
CA PRO A 99 19.02 -8.96 5.16
C PRO A 99 18.98 -9.96 6.32
N ALA A 100 19.72 -9.71 7.40
CA ALA A 100 19.72 -10.55 8.59
C ALA A 100 18.40 -10.53 9.39
N THR A 101 17.45 -9.65 9.03
CA THR A 101 16.15 -9.51 9.70
C THR A 101 15.00 -10.11 8.89
N VAL A 102 15.32 -10.88 7.83
CA VAL A 102 14.30 -11.52 7.01
C VAL A 102 13.60 -12.60 7.83
N GLU A 103 12.28 -12.45 7.96
CA GLU A 103 11.40 -13.43 8.56
C GLU A 103 10.26 -13.76 7.62
N THR A 104 9.70 -14.97 7.72
CA THR A 104 8.54 -15.38 6.93
C THR A 104 7.34 -15.63 7.81
N ALA A 105 6.16 -15.38 7.26
CA ALA A 105 4.89 -15.68 7.91
C ALA A 105 3.87 -16.13 6.87
N ILE A 106 2.90 -16.92 7.32
CA ILE A 106 1.72 -17.27 6.53
C ILE A 106 0.59 -16.31 6.90
N PHE A 107 -0.09 -15.78 5.89
CA PHE A 107 -1.34 -15.05 6.07
C PHE A 107 -2.50 -15.84 5.44
N GLU A 108 -3.53 -16.10 6.23
CA GLU A 108 -4.73 -16.80 5.78
C GLU A 108 -5.79 -15.82 5.29
N VAL A 109 -6.14 -15.92 4.00
CA VAL A 109 -7.32 -15.29 3.43
C VAL A 109 -8.49 -16.24 3.64
N LYS A 110 -9.48 -15.82 4.42
CA LYS A 110 -10.73 -16.54 4.63
C LYS A 110 -11.74 -16.17 3.55
N ARG A 111 -12.79 -16.98 3.39
CA ARG A 111 -13.85 -16.71 2.39
C ARG A 111 -14.56 -15.38 2.62
N ASP A 112 -14.60 -14.90 3.86
CA ASP A 112 -15.20 -13.65 4.30
C ASP A 112 -14.21 -12.48 4.37
N THR A 113 -12.91 -12.69 4.12
CA THR A 113 -11.91 -11.62 4.13
C THR A 113 -12.18 -10.57 3.06
N PHE A 114 -12.53 -10.99 1.85
CA PHE A 114 -12.88 -10.09 0.76
C PHE A 114 -14.36 -10.26 0.43
N THR A 115 -15.17 -9.29 0.85
CA THR A 115 -16.63 -9.29 0.66
C THR A 115 -17.10 -8.48 -0.54
N ARG A 116 -16.24 -7.59 -1.07
CA ARG A 116 -16.54 -6.73 -2.23
C ARG A 116 -15.35 -6.68 -3.17
N GLY A 117 -15.60 -6.87 -4.47
CA GLY A 117 -14.58 -6.68 -5.50
C GLY A 117 -14.36 -5.21 -5.85
N GLY A 118 -13.46 -4.96 -6.80
CA GLY A 118 -13.07 -3.61 -7.21
C GLY A 118 -12.21 -2.87 -6.17
N GLN A 119 -11.85 -3.52 -5.05
CA GLN A 119 -11.14 -2.90 -3.94
C GLN A 119 -9.63 -3.18 -3.97
N ARG A 120 -8.86 -2.21 -3.46
CA ARG A 120 -7.43 -2.36 -3.20
C ARG A 120 -7.20 -2.65 -1.72
N TRP A 121 -6.26 -3.55 -1.48
CA TRP A 121 -5.87 -4.02 -0.17
C TRP A 121 -4.35 -4.05 -0.05
N TYR A 122 -3.89 -3.96 1.19
CA TYR A 122 -2.48 -3.89 1.55
C TYR A 122 -2.23 -4.82 2.73
N LEU A 123 -1.21 -5.67 2.61
CA LEU A 123 -0.67 -6.41 3.74
C LEU A 123 0.52 -5.64 4.30
N HIS A 124 0.41 -5.23 5.55
CA HIS A 124 1.47 -4.57 6.28
C HIS A 124 2.26 -5.61 7.08
N ALA A 125 3.57 -5.44 7.21
CA ALA A 125 4.41 -6.31 8.04
C ALA A 125 4.01 -6.28 9.53
N HIS A 126 3.42 -5.17 9.98
CA HIS A 126 3.02 -4.88 11.36
C HIS A 126 1.93 -3.80 11.40
N LYS A 127 1.37 -3.55 12.59
CA LYS A 127 0.41 -2.47 12.86
C LYS A 127 1.02 -1.06 12.93
N LYS A 128 2.34 -0.95 13.05
CA LYS A 128 3.10 0.31 13.17
C LYS A 128 4.51 0.13 12.63
N ALA A 129 5.15 1.22 12.23
CA ALA A 129 6.51 1.22 11.70
C ALA A 129 7.58 1.15 12.80
N ARG A 130 7.32 1.76 13.96
CA ARG A 130 8.29 1.94 15.05
C ARG A 130 8.25 0.84 16.11
N GLY A 131 9.44 0.48 16.61
CA GLY A 131 9.61 -0.37 17.78
C GLY A 131 9.07 -1.79 17.59
N VAL A 132 9.00 -2.25 16.34
CA VAL A 132 8.50 -3.57 15.97
C VAL A 132 9.60 -4.37 15.29
N ILE A 133 9.63 -5.67 15.58
CA ILE A 133 10.52 -6.65 14.96
C ILE A 133 9.66 -7.86 14.60
N GLY A 134 10.03 -8.52 13.50
CA GLY A 134 9.45 -9.77 13.04
C GLY A 134 8.45 -9.61 11.90
N CYS A 135 7.70 -10.67 11.60
CA CYS A 135 6.68 -10.67 10.54
C CYS A 135 5.30 -10.98 11.11
N SER A 136 4.46 -9.96 11.29
CA SER A 136 3.08 -10.09 11.76
C SER A 136 2.12 -9.43 10.75
N PRO A 137 1.80 -10.13 9.65
CA PRO A 137 1.02 -9.55 8.57
C PRO A 137 -0.35 -9.06 9.03
N THR A 138 -0.69 -7.81 8.72
CA THR A 138 -2.03 -7.24 8.94
C THR A 138 -2.59 -6.72 7.64
N LEU A 139 -3.89 -6.93 7.42
CA LEU A 139 -4.58 -6.54 6.20
C LEU A 139 -5.38 -5.25 6.43
N ALA A 140 -5.27 -4.30 5.49
CA ALA A 140 -6.09 -3.10 5.47
C ALA A 140 -6.37 -2.62 4.05
N ARG A 141 -7.40 -1.78 3.89
CA ARG A 141 -7.68 -1.06 2.63
C ARG A 141 -6.85 0.22 2.46
N SER A 142 -6.14 0.61 3.50
CA SER A 142 -5.29 1.80 3.54
C SER A 142 -3.83 1.41 3.28
N VAL A 143 -3.06 2.33 2.69
CA VAL A 143 -1.59 2.23 2.63
C VAL A 143 -0.93 2.48 3.99
N TYR A 144 -1.70 2.89 4.99
CA TYR A 144 -1.26 3.02 6.37
C TYR A 144 -1.87 1.88 7.20
N PRO A 145 -1.09 1.23 8.07
CA PRO A 145 -1.60 0.16 8.90
C PRO A 145 -2.65 0.71 9.86
N LEU A 146 -3.68 -0.09 10.11
CA LEU A 146 -4.70 0.17 11.12
C LEU A 146 -4.27 -0.48 12.45
N GLU A 147 -4.71 0.07 13.58
CA GLU A 147 -4.47 -0.53 14.90
C GLU A 147 -5.13 -1.93 15.03
N GLU A 148 -6.19 -2.18 14.26
CA GLU A 148 -6.85 -3.49 14.12
C GLU A 148 -7.13 -3.80 12.63
N THR A 149 -7.15 -5.09 12.27
CA THR A 149 -7.44 -5.52 10.89
C THR A 149 -8.91 -5.29 10.54
N ASP A 150 -9.13 -4.71 9.36
CA ASP A 150 -10.45 -4.46 8.76
C ASP A 150 -11.16 -5.77 8.33
#